data_AF-A0ABD2WXJ8-F1
#
_entry.id   AF-A0ABD2WXJ8-F1
#
_cell.length_a   1.000
_cell.length_b   1.000
_cell.length_c   1.000
_cell.angle_alpha   90.00
_cell.angle_beta   90.00
_cell.angle_gamma   90.00
#
_symmetry.space_group_name_H-M   'P 1'
#
loop_
_entity.id
_entity.type
_entity.pdbx_description
1 polymer ?
#
loop_
_entity_poly.entity_id
_entity_poly.type
_entity_poly.pdbx_seq_one_letter_code
_entity_poly.pdbx_strand_id
1 'polypeptide(L)' 'MIENGKCSCEMFNEDLNHVLWQCKKYDVHRKKLIYSLKSLNYTLPLNIESFLTCKDITAMKKIMIFFKECDLKV' A
#
# COMPACT_ATOMS: atom_id res chain seq x y z
N MET A 1 6.92 -20.77 -9.59
CA MET A 1 6.56 -20.05 -10.84
C MET A 1 5.78 -18.82 -10.42
N ILE A 2 6.35 -17.63 -10.61
CA ILE A 2 5.61 -16.36 -10.41
C ILE A 2 4.96 -16.08 -11.76
N GLU A 3 3.78 -16.66 -11.98
CA GLU A 3 3.06 -16.44 -13.22
C GLU A 3 2.38 -15.08 -13.16
N ASN A 4 2.98 -14.13 -13.89
CA ASN A 4 2.52 -12.78 -14.18
C ASN A 4 2.42 -11.85 -12.97
N GLY A 5 3.39 -10.93 -12.84
CA GLY A 5 3.31 -9.73 -12.00
C GLY A 5 2.24 -8.71 -12.47
N LYS A 6 1.10 -9.21 -12.95
CA LYS A 6 -0.05 -8.43 -13.37
C LYS A 6 -1.09 -8.55 -12.27
N CYS A 7 -1.45 -7.43 -11.66
CA CYS A 7 -2.54 -7.42 -10.70
C CYS A 7 -3.84 -7.82 -11.41
N SER A 8 -4.69 -8.59 -10.73
CA SER A 8 -6.00 -9.01 -11.25
C SER A 8 -6.98 -7.85 -11.46
N CYS A 9 -6.60 -6.61 -11.10
CA CYS A 9 -7.40 -5.41 -11.36
C CYS A 9 -7.15 -4.78 -12.75
N GLU A 10 -6.55 -5.55 -13.68
CA GLU A 10 -6.36 -5.22 -15.10
C GLU A 10 -5.44 -4.02 -15.38
N MET A 11 -4.80 -3.46 -14.34
CA MET A 11 -3.81 -2.40 -14.46
C MET A 11 -2.39 -2.99 -14.32
N PHE A 12 -1.49 -2.49 -15.16
CA PHE A 12 -0.08 -2.88 -15.30
C PHE A 12 0.67 -3.12 -13.98
N ASN A 13 1.74 -3.93 -14.07
CA ASN A 13 2.76 -4.26 -13.07
C ASN A 13 2.38 -4.02 -11.60
N GLU A 14 2.19 -5.13 -10.86
CA GLU A 14 1.96 -5.11 -9.42
C GLU A 14 3.22 -4.64 -8.67
N ASP A 15 3.42 -3.33 -8.61
CA ASP A 15 4.38 -2.71 -7.69
C ASP A 15 3.67 -2.24 -6.41
N LEU A 16 4.46 -1.94 -5.38
CA LEU A 16 3.92 -1.54 -4.09
C LEU A 16 3.12 -0.22 -4.17
N ASN A 17 3.47 0.69 -5.07
CA ASN A 17 2.73 1.93 -5.25
C ASN A 17 1.35 1.67 -5.87
N HIS A 18 1.27 0.75 -6.83
CA HIS A 18 0.01 0.29 -7.39
C HIS A 18 -0.85 -0.34 -6.27
N VAL A 19 -0.31 -1.34 -5.57
CA VAL A 19 -1.02 -2.07 -4.52
C VAL A 19 -1.53 -1.16 -3.39
N LEU A 20 -0.66 -0.27 -2.90
CA LEU A 20 -0.98 0.60 -1.76
C LEU A 20 -1.88 1.77 -2.12
N TRP A 21 -1.70 2.36 -3.31
CA TRP A 21 -2.27 3.68 -3.61
C TRP A 21 -3.31 3.67 -4.74
N GLN A 22 -3.29 2.68 -5.64
CA GLN A 22 -4.05 2.71 -6.89
C GLN A 22 -4.92 1.47 -7.17
N CYS A 23 -4.63 0.34 -6.52
CA CYS A 23 -5.25 -0.94 -6.83
C CYS A 23 -6.73 -0.98 -6.40
N LYS A 24 -7.63 -1.08 -7.38
CA LYS A 24 -9.09 -1.11 -7.16
C LYS A 24 -9.54 -2.25 -6.24
N LYS A 25 -8.83 -3.38 -6.28
CA LYS A 25 -9.11 -4.56 -5.45
C LYS A 25 -9.05 -4.25 -3.96
N TYR A 26 -8.17 -3.32 -3.55
CA TYR A 26 -7.90 -3.02 -2.15
C TYR A 26 -8.48 -1.69 -1.68
N ASP A 27 -9.41 -1.08 -2.42
CA ASP A 27 -10.00 0.24 -2.12
C ASP A 27 -10.53 0.38 -0.69
N VAL A 28 -11.21 -0.65 -0.18
CA VAL A 28 -11.78 -0.65 1.17
C VAL A 28 -10.67 -0.59 2.23
N HIS A 29 -9.65 -1.44 2.10
CA HIS A 29 -8.49 -1.46 2.99
C HIS A 29 -7.65 -0.18 2.85
N ARG A 30 -7.49 0.32 1.62
CA ARG A 30 -6.74 1.56 1.33
C ARG A 30 -7.37 2.77 2.01
N LYS A 31 -8.70 2.88 2.04
CA LYS A 31 -9.38 3.97 2.78
C LYS A 31 -9.01 3.97 4.26
N LYS A 32 -8.93 2.79 4.90
CA LYS A 32 -8.49 2.65 6.30
C LYS A 32 -7.02 3.03 6.49
N LEU A 33 -6.16 2.61 5.57
CA LEU A 33 -4.75 2.98 5.56
C LEU A 33 -4.57 4.50 5.45
N ILE A 34 -5.21 5.15 4.46
CA ILE A 34 -5.13 6.60 4.25
C ILE A 34 -5.64 7.35 5.48
N TYR A 35 -6.76 6.93 6.08
CA TYR A 35 -7.25 7.54 7.31
C TYR A 35 -6.23 7.47 8.45
N SER A 36 -5.60 6.31 8.63
CA SER A 36 -4.54 6.13 9.64
C SER A 36 -3.32 7.00 9.36
N LEU A 37 -2.88 7.10 8.10
CA LEU A 37 -1.72 7.92 7.71
C LEU A 37 -2.01 9.42 7.84
N LYS A 38 -3.24 9.88 7.56
CA LYS A 38 -3.65 11.27 7.81
C LYS A 38 -3.55 11.65 9.28
N SER A 39 -3.87 10.74 10.20
CA SER A 39 -3.70 10.98 11.64
C SER A 39 -2.24 11.12 12.07
N LEU A 40 -1.30 10.69 11.20
CA LEU A 40 0.14 10.85 11.36
C LEU A 40 0.70 12.02 10.52
N ASN A 41 -0.16 12.94 10.05
CA ASN A 41 0.17 14.11 9.21
C ASN A 41 0.73 13.79 7.81
N TYR A 42 0.53 12.58 7.29
CA TYR A 42 0.85 12.28 5.90
C TYR A 42 -0.25 12.79 4.96
N THR A 43 0.16 13.47 3.88
CA THR A 43 -0.72 14.02 2.85
C THR A 43 -0.54 13.29 1.52
N LEU A 44 -1.58 13.29 0.69
CA LEU A 44 -1.51 12.73 -0.67
C LEU A 44 -0.88 13.76 -1.62
N PRO A 45 -0.20 13.32 -2.70
CA PRO A 45 0.03 11.92 -3.09
C PRO A 45 1.13 11.25 -2.26
N LEU A 46 0.96 9.96 -1.99
CA LEU A 46 1.92 9.14 -1.25
C LEU A 46 2.72 8.25 -2.22
N ASN A 47 3.97 8.00 -1.85
CA ASN A 47 4.86 7.07 -2.54
C ASN A 47 5.54 6.18 -1.50
N ILE A 48 5.55 4.86 -1.73
CA ILE A 48 6.18 3.88 -0.85
C ILE A 48 7.66 4.17 -0.59
N GLU A 49 8.39 4.72 -1.57
CA GLU A 49 9.80 5.07 -1.43
C GLU A 49 10.03 6.03 -0.27
N SER A 50 9.15 7.02 -0.08
CA SER A 50 9.24 7.96 1.03
C SER A 50 9.16 7.28 2.41
N PHE A 51 8.42 6.18 2.51
CA PHE A 51 8.29 5.40 3.74
C PHE A 51 9.47 4.44 3.93
N LEU A 52 10.01 3.89 2.84
CA LEU A 52 11.19 3.02 2.88
C LEU A 52 12.46 3.79 3.26
N THR A 53 12.56 5.07 2.87
CA THR A 53 13.70 5.92 3.20
C THR A 53 13.56 6.66 4.53
N CYS A 54 12.34 6.75 5.10
CA CYS A 54 12.12 7.43 6.37
C CYS A 54 12.23 6.45 7.56
N LYS A 55 12.54 7.00 8.74
CA LYS A 55 12.59 6.23 10.00
C LYS A 55 11.24 6.21 10.74
N ASP A 56 10.12 6.44 10.05
CA ASP A 56 8.79 6.41 10.66
C ASP A 56 8.26 4.98 10.74
N ILE A 57 8.68 4.29 11.81
CA ILE A 57 8.27 2.93 12.12
C ILE A 57 6.75 2.84 12.32
N THR A 58 6.09 3.91 12.79
CA THR A 58 4.65 3.91 13.04
C THR A 58 3.88 3.86 11.73
N ALA A 59 4.27 4.67 10.75
CA ALA A 59 3.69 4.63 9.42
C ALA A 59 3.94 3.27 8.73
N MET A 60 5.17 2.75 8.83
CA MET A 60 5.50 1.42 8.30
C MET A 60 4.67 0.29 8.92
N LYS A 61 4.40 0.34 10.23
CA LYS A 61 3.49 -0.62 10.88
C LYS A 61 2.07 -0.57 10.31
N LYS A 62 1.55 0.61 9.98
CA LYS A 62 0.23 0.75 9.33
C LYS A 62 0.22 0.12 7.93
N ILE A 63 1.29 0.31 7.16
CA ILE A 63 1.47 -0.33 5.83
C ILE A 63 1.53 -1.86 5.98
N MET A 64 2.28 -2.38 6.96
CA MET A 64 2.34 -3.83 7.21
C MET A 64 0.99 -4.43 7.63
N ILE A 65 0.18 -3.68 8.39
CA ILE A 65 -1.19 -4.11 8.72
C ILE A 65 -2.03 -4.18 7.45
N PHE A 66 -1.95 -3.18 6.57
CA PHE A 66 -2.65 -3.22 5.28
C PHE A 66 -2.29 -4.47 4.46
N PHE A 67 -1.00 -4.83 4.38
CA PHE A 67 -0.59 -6.05 3.66
C PHE A 67 -1.20 -7.31 4.27
N LYS A 68 -1.24 -7.41 5.61
CA LYS A 68 -1.89 -8.52 6.30
C LYS A 68 -3.39 -8.57 6.05
N GLU A 69 -4.09 -7.44 6.11
CA GLU A 69 -5.54 -7.37 5.85
C GLU A 69 -5.90 -7.71 4.39
N CYS A 70 -4.95 -7.53 3.47
CA CYS A 70 -5.13 -7.85 2.05
C CYS A 70 -4.61 -9.24 1.66
N ASP A 71 -4.17 -10.06 2.63
CA ASP A 71 -3.53 -11.37 2.43
C ASP A 71 -2.32 -11.33 1.46
N LEU A 72 -1.62 -10.20 1.44
CA LEU A 72 -0.42 -10.00 0.63
C LEU A 72 0.80 -10.57 1.35
N LYS A 73 1.53 -11.44 0.65
CA LYS A 73 2.80 -11.98 1.13
C LYS A 73 3.91 -11.00 0.71
N VAL A 74 4.47 -10.29 1.69
CA VAL A 74 5.54 -9.29 1.54
C VAL A 74 6.74 -9.70 2.36
#